data_AF-A0A937M7N2-F1
#
_entry.id   AF-A0A937M7N2-F1
#
_cell.length_a   1.000
_cell.length_b   1.000
_cell.length_c   1.000
_cell.angle_alpha   90.00
_cell.angle_beta   90.00
_cell.angle_gamma   90.00
#
_symmetry.space_group_name_H-M   'P 1'
#
loop_
_entity.id
_entity.type
_entity.pdbx_description
1 polymer ?
#
loop_
_entity_poly.entity_id
_entity_poly.type
_entity_poly.pdbx_seq_one_letter_code
_entity_poly.pdbx_strand_id
1 'polypeptide(L)' 'MMATDGNTLTGTFDLGGGRTWAIEEGVANGNEVSFKIDRDGSPMVYEMSAIVDGDSATGVAGAMGTEVPWTMTRGS' A
#
# COMPACT_ATOMS: atom_id res chain seq x y z
N MET A 1 -7.19 5.62 4.82
CA MET A 1 -6.13 6.61 5.17
C MET A 1 -5.00 5.84 5.81
N MET A 2 -3.77 6.08 5.37
CA MET A 2 -2.56 5.44 5.89
C MET A 2 -1.99 6.24 7.06
N ALA A 3 -1.48 5.55 8.07
CA ALA A 3 -0.80 6.14 9.21
C ALA A 3 0.39 5.28 9.64
N THR A 4 1.37 5.90 10.28
CA THR A 4 2.53 5.19 10.86
C THR A 4 2.53 5.29 12.37
N ASP A 5 2.91 4.19 13.01
CA ASP A 5 3.23 4.12 14.45
C ASP A 5 4.57 3.40 14.61
N GLY A 6 5.62 4.19 14.86
CA GLY A 6 7.00 3.72 14.75
C GLY A 6 7.30 3.16 13.36
N ASN A 7 7.65 1.87 13.30
CA ASN A 7 7.92 1.15 12.06
C ASN A 7 6.70 0.42 11.49
N THR A 8 5.53 0.56 12.11
CA THR A 8 4.29 -0.08 11.66
C THR A 8 3.52 0.86 10.74
N LEU A 9 3.09 0.37 9.58
CA LEU A 9 2.15 1.05 8.70
C LEU A 9 0.75 0.45 8.93
N THR A 10 -0.24 1.29 9.18
CA THR A 10 -1.62 0.88 9.42
C THR A 10 -2.59 1.69 8.57
N GLY A 11 -3.84 1.23 8.48
CA GLY A 11 -4.93 1.95 7.87
C GLY A 11 -5.50 1.27 6.63
N THR A 12 -5.91 2.06 5.66
CA THR A 12 -6.54 1.54 4.42
C THR A 12 -5.91 2.14 3.17
N PHE A 13 -5.82 1.31 2.13
CA PHE A 13 -5.29 1.64 0.82
C PHE A 13 -6.38 1.64 -0.26
N ASP A 14 -6.36 2.64 -1.13
CA ASP A 14 -7.30 2.79 -2.25
C ASP A 14 -6.58 2.44 -3.57
N LEU A 15 -7.00 1.35 -4.22
CA LEU A 15 -6.53 0.96 -5.56
C LEU A 15 -7.33 1.62 -6.69
N GLY A 16 -8.16 2.61 -6.37
CA GLY A 16 -9.13 3.22 -7.26
C GLY A 16 -10.46 2.46 -7.29
N GLY A 17 -11.43 3.06 -7.97
CA GLY A 17 -12.78 2.48 -8.11
C GLY A 17 -13.66 2.63 -6.86
N GLY A 18 -13.28 3.51 -5.93
CA GLY A 18 -14.07 3.84 -4.73
C GLY A 18 -14.06 2.74 -3.67
N ARG A 19 -13.11 1.81 -3.73
CA ARG A 19 -12.95 0.72 -2.75
C ARG A 19 -11.62 0.87 -2.04
N THR A 20 -11.65 0.62 -0.74
CA THR A 20 -10.45 0.63 0.10
C THR A 20 -10.26 -0.72 0.76
N TRP A 21 -9.01 -1.16 0.85
CA TRP A 21 -8.62 -2.41 1.49
C TRP A 21 -7.81 -2.14 2.74
N ALA A 22 -7.92 -3.02 3.73
CA ALA A 22 -7.11 -2.93 4.94
C ALA A 22 -5.64 -3.21 4.61
N ILE A 23 -4.75 -2.45 5.24
CA ILE A 23 -3.31 -2.71 5.20
C ILE A 23 -3.01 -3.85 6.16
N GLU A 24 -2.38 -4.88 5.64
CA GLU A 24 -1.89 -6.02 6.41
C GLU A 24 -0.37 -6.06 6.39
N GLU A 25 0.25 -6.54 7.47
CA GLU A 25 1.71 -6.65 7.60
C GLU A 25 2.46 -5.36 7.19
N GLY A 26 1.88 -4.20 7.49
CA GLY A 26 2.40 -2.92 7.05
C GLY A 26 3.65 -2.51 7.81
N VAL A 27 4.70 -2.17 7.07
CA VAL A 27 5.98 -1.69 7.58
C VAL A 27 6.33 -0.36 6.94
N ALA A 28 6.81 0.57 7.76
CA ALA A 28 7.42 1.82 7.32
C ALA A 28 8.87 1.87 7.83
N ASN A 29 9.82 2.06 6.93
CA ASN A 29 11.23 2.18 7.26
C ASN A 29 11.86 3.36 6.50
N GLY A 30 12.08 4.46 7.20
CA GLY A 30 12.53 5.70 6.57
C GLY A 30 11.50 6.20 5.56
N ASN A 31 11.91 6.25 4.29
CA ASN A 31 11.05 6.63 3.17
C ASN A 31 10.49 5.43 2.40
N GLU A 32 10.75 4.20 2.84
CA GLU A 32 10.22 2.99 2.22
C GLU A 32 9.02 2.48 2.99
N VAL A 33 7.98 2.05 2.27
CA VAL A 33 6.83 1.37 2.85
C VAL A 33 6.57 0.06 2.13
N SER A 34 6.15 -0.95 2.90
CA SER A 34 5.67 -2.21 2.36
C SER A 34 4.45 -2.68 3.12
N PHE A 35 3.54 -3.37 2.44
CA PHE A 35 2.34 -3.93 3.06
C PHE A 35 1.70 -4.98 2.14
N LYS A 36 0.72 -5.69 2.66
CA LYS A 36 -0.15 -6.60 1.91
C LYS A 36 -1.57 -6.05 1.88
N ILE A 37 -2.28 -6.42 0.84
CA ILE A 37 -3.73 -6.26 0.75
C ILE A 37 -4.36 -7.58 0.33
N ASP A 38 -5.32 -8.04 1.10
CA ASP A 38 -6.24 -9.11 0.70
C ASP A 38 -7.49 -8.47 0.10
N ARG A 39 -7.82 -8.85 -1.14
CA ARG A 39 -9.04 -8.38 -1.79
C ARG A 39 -10.14 -9.38 -1.49
N ASP A 40 -11.01 -9.06 -0.53
CA ASP A 40 -12.19 -9.86 -0.18
C ASP A 40 -12.85 -10.52 -1.42
N GLY A 41 -12.87 -11.86 -1.43
CA GLY A 41 -13.43 -12.66 -2.52
C GLY A 41 -12.46 -13.01 -3.65
N SER A 42 -11.19 -12.59 -3.58
CA SER A 42 -10.10 -13.01 -4.45
C SER A 42 -9.14 -13.92 -3.67
N PRO A 43 -8.63 -15.02 -4.27
CA PRO A 43 -7.56 -15.80 -3.65
C PRO A 43 -6.19 -15.09 -3.71
N MET A 44 -6.13 -13.88 -4.27
CA MET A 44 -4.88 -13.17 -4.54
C MET A 44 -4.61 -12.12 -3.46
N VAL A 45 -3.51 -12.33 -2.74
CA VAL A 45 -2.87 -11.31 -1.91
C VAL A 45 -1.92 -10.51 -2.79
N TYR A 46 -1.98 -9.18 -2.70
CA TYR A 46 -1.04 -8.30 -3.39
C TYR A 46 0.01 -7.82 -2.41
N GLU A 47 1.27 -7.93 -2.82
CA GLU A 47 2.41 -7.37 -2.13
C GLU A 47 2.67 -5.96 -2.65
N MET A 48 2.66 -5.00 -1.74
CA MET A 48 2.73 -3.58 -2.04
C MET A 48 4.07 -3.05 -1.53
N SER A 49 4.79 -2.30 -2.35
CA SER A 49 5.99 -1.58 -1.93
C SER A 49 6.02 -0.20 -2.58
N ALA A 50 6.52 0.81 -1.85
CA ALA A 50 6.67 2.16 -2.38
C ALA A 50 7.78 2.95 -1.70
N ILE A 51 8.25 3.96 -2.43
CA ILE A 51 9.07 5.04 -1.92
C ILE A 51 8.18 6.27 -1.70
N VAL A 52 8.27 6.86 -0.51
CA VAL A 52 7.61 8.10 -0.12
C VAL A 52 8.54 9.27 -0.33
N ASP A 53 8.09 10.27 -1.09
CA ASP A 53 8.77 11.54 -1.29
C ASP A 53 7.80 12.69 -0.97
N GLY A 54 8.00 13.28 0.21
CA GLY A 54 7.10 14.29 0.77
C GLY A 54 5.68 13.77 0.94
N ASP A 55 4.76 14.29 0.12
CA ASP A 55 3.34 13.92 0.13
C ASP A 55 2.99 12.89 -0.94
N SER A 56 3.96 12.40 -1.71
CA SER A 56 3.74 11.41 -2.76
C SER A 56 4.35 10.06 -2.40
N ALA A 57 3.68 8.97 -2.78
CA ALA A 57 4.22 7.63 -2.74
C ALA A 57 4.20 7.04 -4.16
N THR A 58 5.30 6.45 -4.61
CA THR A 58 5.40 5.76 -5.89
C THR A 58 5.88 4.34 -5.65
N GLY A 59 5.15 3.36 -6.18
CA GLY A 59 5.34 1.96 -5.83
C GLY A 59 4.92 0.96 -6.89
N VAL A 60 5.03 -0.32 -6.52
CA VAL A 60 4.58 -1.46 -7.30
C VAL A 60 3.63 -2.34 -6.48
N ALA A 61 2.65 -2.91 -7.17
CA ALA A 61 1.74 -3.92 -6.66
C ALA A 61 2.08 -5.24 -7.36
N GLY A 62 2.61 -6.19 -6.60
CA GLY A 62 3.02 -7.51 -7.06
C GLY A 62 1.99 -8.59 -6.74
N ALA A 63 1.63 -9.40 -7.72
CA ALA A 63 0.87 -10.64 -7.50
C ALA A 63 1.13 -11.64 -8.63
N MET A 64 1.29 -12.93 -8.28
CA MET A 64 1.49 -14.03 -9.25
C MET A 64 2.60 -13.78 -10.29
N GLY A 65 3.70 -13.15 -9.88
CA GLY A 65 4.84 -12.83 -10.76
C GLY A 65 4.59 -11.66 -11.72
N THR A 66 3.50 -10.92 -11.56
CA THR A 66 3.23 -9.68 -12.29
C THR A 66 3.34 -8.48 -11.33
N GLU A 67 3.92 -7.39 -11.81
CA GLU A 67 4.00 -6.12 -11.08
C GLU A 67 3.30 -5.00 -11.87
N VAL A 68 2.52 -4.19 -11.16
CA VAL A 68 1.83 -3.02 -11.73
C VAL A 68 2.20 -1.78 -10.93
N PRO A 69 2.66 -0.69 -11.58
CA PRO A 69 3.00 0.54 -10.88
C PRO A 69 1.75 1.22 -10.31
N TRP A 70 1.91 1.87 -9.17
CA TRP A 70 0.88 2.70 -8.55
C TRP A 70 1.49 3.95 -7.93
N THR A 71 0.66 4.99 -7.77
CA THR A 71 1.03 6.23 -7.11
C THR A 71 -0.08 6.66 -6.17
N MET A 72 0.29 7.27 -5.05
CA MET A 72 -0.65 7.88 -4.11
C MET A 72 -0.15 9.27 -3.71
N THR A 73 -1.07 10.18 -3.42
CA THR A 73 -0.77 11.48 -2.80
C THR A 73 -1.50 11.55 -1.46
N ARG A 74 -0.89 12.18 -0.46
CA ARG A 74 -1.52 12.44 0.84
C ARG A 74 -2.87 13.15 0.61
N GLY A 75 -3.95 12.55 1.08
CA GLY A 75 -5.26 13.19 1.11
C GLY A 75 -5.25 14.34 2.11
N SER A 76 -5.77 15.49 1.70
CA SER A 76 -5.95 16.70 2.53
C SER A 76 -6.85 16.46 3.75
#